data_AF-A0A9X2FFP1-F1
#
_entry.id   AF-A0A9X2FFP1-F1
#
_cell.length_a   1.000
_cell.length_b   1.000
_cell.length_c   1.000
_cell.angle_alpha   90.00
_cell.angle_beta   90.00
_cell.angle_gamma   90.00
#
_symmetry.space_group_name_H-M   'P 1'
#
loop_
_entity.id
_entity.type
_entity.pdbx_description
1 polymer ?
#
loop_
_entity_poly.entity_id
_entity_poly.type
_entity_poly.pdbx_seq_one_letter_code
_entity_poly.pdbx_strand_id
1 'polypeptide(L)'
;MNHHHHDPASSLSPERMQLFLAGLSGLPEDEVRKAKSLYIRNAISEYKAMETSMQAFGCVQVAFAVIPIFWPILYAQRRMIKAQRTLFHERIQNALDVWRDDLRGETFDLPDDF
;
A
#
# COMPACT_ATOMS: atom_id res chain seq x y z
N MET A 1 -7.85 -26.50 -6.41
CA MET A 1 -6.68 -25.85 -5.77
C MET A 1 -6.63 -24.44 -6.33
N ASN A 2 -7.40 -23.53 -5.72
CA ASN A 2 -7.60 -22.19 -6.28
C ASN A 2 -6.34 -21.38 -6.04
N HIS A 3 -5.62 -21.08 -7.13
CA HIS A 3 -4.59 -20.05 -7.13
C HIS A 3 -5.24 -18.73 -6.73
N HIS A 4 -5.05 -18.32 -5.48
CA HIS A 4 -5.19 -16.91 -5.11
C HIS A 4 -4.18 -16.16 -5.98
N HIS A 5 -4.67 -15.54 -7.06
CA HIS A 5 -3.98 -14.45 -7.70
C HIS A 5 -3.74 -13.41 -6.59
N HIS A 6 -2.51 -13.32 -6.15
CA HIS A 6 -2.03 -12.20 -5.36
C HIS A 6 -1.95 -11.04 -6.34
N ASP A 7 -3.11 -10.45 -6.67
CA ASP A 7 -3.10 -9.18 -7.38
C ASP A 7 -2.28 -8.22 -6.50
N PRO A 8 -1.20 -7.60 -7.00
CA PRO A 8 -0.52 -6.51 -6.30
C PRO A 8 -1.39 -5.24 -6.26
N ALA A 9 -2.71 -5.40 -6.43
CA ALA A 9 -3.71 -4.39 -6.17
C ALA A 9 -3.68 -4.09 -4.68
N SER A 10 -2.88 -3.07 -4.34
CA SER A 10 -2.94 -2.30 -3.10
C SER A 10 -4.36 -2.32 -2.53
N SER A 11 -4.50 -2.71 -1.26
CA SER A 11 -5.75 -2.55 -0.49
C SER A 11 -6.35 -1.14 -0.63
N LEU A 12 -5.51 -0.14 -0.91
CA LEU A 12 -5.84 1.27 -1.09
C LEU A 12 -6.22 1.67 -2.53
N SER A 13 -6.50 0.72 -3.43
CA SER A 13 -7.08 1.12 -4.72
C SER A 13 -8.42 1.84 -4.48
N PRO A 14 -8.74 2.91 -5.25
CA PRO A 14 -10.00 3.63 -5.07
C PRO A 14 -11.22 2.71 -5.11
N GLU A 15 -11.18 1.67 -5.94
CA GLU A 15 -12.26 0.67 -6.05
C GLU A 15 -12.40 -0.17 -4.77
N ARG A 16 -11.29 -0.64 -4.19
CA ARG A 16 -11.31 -1.41 -2.94
C ARG A 16 -11.74 -0.56 -1.76
N MET A 17 -11.33 0.71 -1.74
CA MET A 17 -11.78 1.67 -0.74
C MET A 17 -13.30 1.87 -0.81
N GLN A 18 -13.86 2.06 -2.02
CA GLN A 18 -15.30 2.22 -2.21
C GLN A 18 -16.07 0.94 -1.81
N LEU A 19 -15.56 -0.23 -2.18
CA LEU A 19 -16.15 -1.52 -1.77
C LEU A 19 -16.12 -1.70 -0.25
N PHE A 20 -15.01 -1.34 0.40
CA PHE A 20 -14.88 -1.37 1.85
C PHE A 20 -15.92 -0.44 2.51
N LEU A 21 -16.00 0.82 2.08
CA LEU A 21 -16.98 1.79 2.59
C LEU A 21 -18.43 1.34 2.39
N ALA A 22 -18.75 0.74 1.24
CA ALA A 22 -20.07 0.16 0.99
C ALA A 22 -20.36 -1.00 1.96
N GLY A 23 -19.35 -1.83 2.27
CA GLY A 23 -19.44 -2.93 3.23
C GLY A 23 -19.59 -2.49 4.71
N LEU A 24 -19.31 -1.22 5.02
CA LEU A 24 -19.55 -0.65 6.35
C LEU A 24 -20.97 -0.14 6.53
N SER A 25 -21.77 -0.06 5.45
CA SER A 25 -23.14 0.45 5.52
C SER A 25 -24.01 -0.46 6.39
N GLY A 26 -24.62 0.11 7.44
CA GLY A 26 -25.46 -0.61 8.39
C GLY A 26 -24.73 -1.23 9.60
N LEU A 27 -23.41 -1.08 9.70
CA LEU A 27 -22.67 -1.44 10.91
C LEU A 27 -22.80 -0.36 12.00
N PRO A 28 -22.78 -0.73 13.29
CA PRO A 28 -22.69 0.24 14.37
C PRO A 28 -21.35 0.99 14.33
N GLU A 29 -21.34 2.25 14.78
CA GLU A 29 -20.16 3.14 14.71
C GLU A 29 -18.89 2.52 15.30
N ASP A 30 -19.03 1.72 16.36
CA ASP A 30 -17.92 1.05 17.03
C ASP A 30 -17.20 0.03 16.13
N GLU A 31 -17.96 -0.67 15.30
CA GLU A 31 -17.48 -1.66 14.35
C GLU A 31 -16.91 -0.99 13.10
N VAL A 32 -17.54 0.09 12.63
CA VAL A 32 -17.01 0.96 11.56
C VAL A 32 -15.62 1.47 11.93
N ARG A 33 -15.44 1.95 13.17
CA ARG A 33 -14.14 2.42 13.67
C ARG A 33 -13.10 1.30 13.67
N LYS A 34 -13.43 0.14 14.24
CA LYS A 34 -12.50 -1.01 14.28
C LYS A 34 -12.10 -1.45 12.87
N ALA A 35 -13.05 -1.49 11.95
CA ALA A 35 -12.80 -1.84 10.57
C ALA A 35 -11.87 -0.84 9.89
N LYS A 36 -12.11 0.47 10.05
CA LYS A 36 -11.22 1.53 9.51
C LYS A 36 -9.80 1.42 10.08
N SER A 37 -9.66 1.22 11.38
CA SER A 37 -8.35 1.01 12.02
C SER A 37 -7.62 -0.21 11.44
N LEU A 38 -8.30 -1.35 11.35
CA LEU A 38 -7.74 -2.58 10.77
C LEU A 38 -7.35 -2.39 9.31
N TYR A 39 -8.16 -1.67 8.54
CA TYR A 39 -7.88 -1.36 7.15
C TYR A 39 -6.59 -0.55 7.01
N ILE A 40 -6.40 0.51 7.80
CA ILE A 40 -5.16 1.31 7.79
C ILE A 40 -3.95 0.47 8.23
N ARG A 41 -4.07 -0.33 9.30
CA ARG A 41 -2.98 -1.21 9.76
C ARG A 41 -2.55 -2.22 8.70
N ASN A 42 -3.52 -2.80 7.99
CA ASN A 42 -3.26 -3.72 6.89
C ASN A 42 -2.59 -2.99 5.72
N ALA A 43 -3.07 -1.80 5.37
CA ALA A 43 -2.46 -1.00 4.32
C ALA A 43 -1.00 -0.63 4.63
N ILE A 44 -0.69 -0.24 5.87
CA ILE A 44 0.69 0.02 6.32
C ILE A 44 1.53 -1.26 6.25
N SER A 45 0.98 -2.40 6.67
CA SER A 45 1.67 -3.69 6.60
C SER A 45 1.97 -4.11 5.15
N GLU A 46 1.02 -3.89 4.23
CA GLU A 46 1.21 -4.09 2.80
C GLU A 46 2.31 -3.17 2.24
N TYR A 47 2.35 -1.91 2.66
CA TYR A 47 3.41 -0.98 2.27
C TYR A 47 4.80 -1.46 2.75
N LYS A 48 4.94 -1.86 4.01
CA LYS A 48 6.20 -2.42 4.56
C LYS A 48 6.61 -3.70 3.82
N ALA A 49 5.66 -4.57 3.50
CA ALA A 49 5.91 -5.79 2.72
C ALA A 49 6.34 -5.47 1.28
N MET A 50 5.74 -4.45 0.65
CA MET A 50 6.13 -3.97 -0.67
C MET A 50 7.57 -3.43 -0.65
N GLU A 51 7.93 -2.61 0.33
CA GLU A 51 9.29 -2.06 0.47
C GLU A 51 10.32 -3.17 0.67
N THR A 52 10.03 -4.14 1.54
CA THR A 52 10.91 -5.30 1.79
C THR A 52 11.08 -6.13 0.51
N SER A 53 10.00 -6.33 -0.25
CA SER A 53 10.04 -7.04 -1.54
C SER A 53 10.87 -6.27 -2.57
N MET A 54 10.79 -4.94 -2.60
CA MET A 54 11.61 -4.11 -3.48
C MET A 54 13.11 -4.21 -3.15
N GLN A 55 13.48 -4.28 -1.87
CA GLN A 55 14.88 -4.51 -1.47
C GLN A 55 15.38 -5.87 -1.96
N ALA A 56 14.58 -6.93 -1.83
CA ALA A 56 14.92 -8.25 -2.36
C ALA A 56 15.06 -8.25 -3.91
N PHE A 57 14.15 -7.56 -4.60
CA PHE A 57 14.19 -7.40 -6.07
C PHE A 57 15.41 -6.60 -6.55
N GLY A 58 15.88 -5.63 -5.76
CA GLY A 58 17.06 -4.84 -6.06
C GLY A 58 18.31 -5.70 -6.26
N CYS A 59 18.47 -6.76 -5.47
CA CYS A 59 19.60 -7.68 -5.59
C CYS A 59 19.63 -8.42 -6.94
N VAL A 60 18.47 -8.87 -7.41
CA VAL A 60 18.32 -9.53 -8.73
C VAL A 60 18.52 -8.52 -9.86
N GLN A 61 18.04 -7.28 -9.70
CA GLN A 61 18.23 -6.22 -10.70
C GLN A 61 19.71 -5.88 -10.94
N VAL A 62 20.59 -6.03 -9.93
CA VAL A 62 22.03 -5.79 -10.10
C VAL A 62 22.63 -6.75 -11.13
N ALA A 63 22.19 -8.01 -11.18
CA ALA A 63 22.66 -8.97 -12.18
C ALA A 63 22.29 -8.55 -13.62
N PHE A 64 21.08 -8.00 -13.82
CA PHE A 64 20.65 -7.48 -15.12
C PHE A 64 21.30 -6.14 -15.50
N ALA A 65 21.71 -5.35 -14.51
CA ALA A 65 22.37 -4.05 -14.74
C ALA A 65 23.76 -4.18 -15.37
N VAL A 66 24.36 -5.37 -15.36
CA VAL A 66 25.64 -5.66 -16.04
C VAL A 66 25.51 -5.57 -17.57
N ILE A 67 24.30 -5.81 -18.11
CA ILE A 67 24.06 -5.82 -19.56
C ILE A 67 23.47 -4.44 -19.97
N PRO A 68 24.18 -3.64 -20.79
CA PRO A 68 23.78 -2.25 -21.11
C PRO A 68 22.42 -2.11 -21.79
N ILE A 69 21.98 -3.13 -22.54
CA ILE A 69 20.70 -3.12 -23.27
C ILE A 69 19.49 -2.97 -22.34
N PHE A 70 19.60 -3.43 -21.09
CA PHE A 70 18.51 -3.35 -20.12
C PHE A 70 18.47 -2.02 -19.36
N TRP A 71 19.47 -1.13 -19.51
CA TRP A 71 19.52 0.12 -18.76
C TRP A 71 18.30 1.04 -18.95
N PRO A 72 17.77 1.26 -20.16
CA PRO A 72 16.56 2.06 -20.33
C PRO A 72 15.36 1.47 -19.59
N ILE A 73 15.24 0.14 -19.60
CA ILE A 73 14.16 -0.60 -18.93
C ILE A 73 14.32 -0.48 -17.41
N LEU A 74 15.52 -0.70 -16.88
CA LEU A 74 15.81 -0.59 -15.45
C LEU A 74 15.57 0.85 -14.94
N TYR A 75 15.92 1.86 -15.74
CA TYR A 75 15.65 3.25 -15.41
C TYR A 75 14.15 3.55 -15.32
N ALA A 76 13.38 3.12 -16.34
CA ALA A 76 11.92 3.27 -16.34
C ALA A 76 11.28 2.54 -15.14
N GLN A 77 11.74 1.31 -14.85
CA GLN A 77 11.24 0.51 -13.74
C GLN A 77 11.50 1.16 -12.38
N ARG A 78 12.70 1.71 -12.16
CA ARG A 78 13.02 2.47 -10.93
C ARG A 78 12.10 3.68 -10.74
N ARG A 79 11.81 4.41 -11.83
CA ARG A 79 10.90 5.57 -11.79
C ARG A 79 9.47 5.13 -11.47
N MET A 80 9.01 4.02 -12.06
CA MET A 80 7.69 3.45 -11.78
C MET A 80 7.56 2.99 -10.33
N ILE A 81 8.57 2.31 -9.79
CA ILE A 81 8.64 1.89 -8.39
C ILE A 81 8.54 3.10 -7.44
N LYS A 82 9.31 4.17 -7.72
CA LYS A 82 9.27 5.40 -6.92
C LYS A 82 7.87 6.04 -6.95
N ALA A 83 7.26 6.13 -8.14
CA ALA A 83 5.91 6.68 -8.28
C ALA A 83 4.86 5.84 -7.54
N GLN A 84 4.97 4.50 -7.58
CA GLN A 84 4.09 3.61 -6.82
C GLN A 84 4.22 3.80 -5.32
N ARG A 85 5.45 3.95 -4.80
CA ARG A 85 5.70 4.23 -3.38
C ARG A 85 5.03 5.53 -2.94
N THR A 86 5.26 6.62 -3.67
CA THR A 86 4.67 7.94 -3.39
C THR A 86 3.14 7.87 -3.41
N LEU A 87 2.56 7.25 -4.43
CA LEU A 87 1.11 7.13 -4.56
C LEU A 87 0.49 6.26 -3.45
N PHE A 88 1.19 5.22 -2.98
CA PHE A 88 0.73 4.40 -1.87
C PHE A 88 0.77 5.19 -0.55
N HIS A 89 1.85 5.92 -0.31
CA HIS A 89 2.02 6.82 0.84
C HIS A 89 0.93 7.90 0.88
N GLU A 90 0.71 8.62 -0.24
CA GLU A 90 -0.34 9.63 -0.37
C GLU A 90 -1.73 9.06 -0.08
N ARG A 91 -2.01 7.82 -0.49
CA ARG A 91 -3.30 7.18 -0.20
C ARG A 91 -3.50 6.85 1.27
N ILE A 92 -2.46 6.38 1.97
CA ILE A 92 -2.52 6.14 3.41
C ILE A 92 -2.75 7.47 4.13
N GLN A 93 -2.00 8.51 3.74
CA GLN A 93 -2.10 9.83 4.36
C GLN A 93 -3.48 10.46 4.14
N ASN A 94 -4.00 10.42 2.90
CA ASN A 94 -5.35 10.91 2.62
C ASN A 94 -6.42 10.15 3.41
N ALA A 95 -6.30 8.83 3.56
CA ALA A 95 -7.24 8.04 4.35
C ALA A 95 -7.17 8.37 5.85
N LEU A 96 -5.96 8.58 6.39
CA LEU A 96 -5.73 9.03 7.76
C LEU A 96 -6.31 10.42 8.01
N ASP A 97 -6.13 11.35 7.08
CA ASP A 97 -6.66 12.71 7.18
C ASP A 97 -8.19 12.72 7.15
N VAL A 98 -8.80 11.96 6.24
CA VAL A 98 -10.26 11.88 6.11
C VAL A 98 -10.90 11.16 7.31
N TRP A 99 -10.25 10.15 7.88
CA TRP A 99 -10.79 9.37 9.00
C TRP A 99 -10.25 9.79 10.36
N ARG A 100 -9.52 10.90 10.43
CA ARG A 100 -8.86 11.37 11.65
C ARG A 100 -9.82 11.48 12.83
N ASP A 101 -10.99 12.06 12.59
CA ASP A 101 -12.02 12.27 13.60
C ASP A 101 -12.67 10.94 14.04
N ASP A 102 -12.86 10.01 13.10
CA ASP A 102 -13.44 8.69 13.35
C ASP A 102 -12.51 7.78 14.16
N LEU A 103 -11.19 7.91 13.93
CA LEU A 103 -10.15 7.10 14.54
C LEU A 103 -9.80 7.56 15.96
N ARG A 104 -10.37 8.69 16.45
CA ARG A 104 -10.20 9.21 17.83
C ARG A 104 -8.75 9.20 18.35
N GLY A 105 -7.78 9.46 17.48
CA GLY A 105 -6.37 9.51 17.85
C GLY A 105 -5.66 8.16 17.98
N GLU A 106 -6.17 7.10 17.34
CA GLU A 106 -5.39 5.87 17.20
C GLU A 106 -4.01 6.13 16.58
N THR A 107 -2.97 5.61 17.23
CA THR A 107 -1.59 5.64 16.73
C THR A 107 -1.32 4.48 15.79
N PHE A 108 -0.73 4.80 14.64
CA PHE A 108 -0.32 3.83 13.63
C PHE A 108 1.20 3.79 13.54
N ASP A 109 1.75 2.59 13.35
CA ASP A 109 3.19 2.35 13.20
C ASP A 109 3.62 2.66 11.75
N LEU A 110 3.65 3.95 11.42
CA LEU A 110 4.09 4.47 10.14
C LEU A 110 5.63 4.35 10.04
N PRO A 111 6.18 3.91 8.89
CA PRO A 111 7.62 3.91 8.69
C PRO A 111 8.21 5.33 8.73
N ASP A 112 9.48 5.45 9.11
CA ASP A 112 10.16 6.73 9.43
C ASP A 112 10.21 7.74 8.27
N ASP A 113 9.91 7.31 7.05
CA ASP A 113 9.84 8.14 5.85
C ASP A 113 8.46 8.76 5.59
N PHE A 114 7.52 8.65 6.55
CA PHE A 114 6.17 9.21 6.43
C PHE A 114 6.07 10.72 6.59
#